data_AF-A0A8J4RWN7-F1
#
_entry.id   AF-A0A8J4RWN7-F1
#
_cell.length_a   1.000
_cell.length_b   1.000
_cell.length_c   1.000
_cell.angle_alpha   90.00
_cell.angle_beta   90.00
_cell.angle_gamma   90.00
#
_symmetry.space_group_name_H-M   'P 1'
#
loop_
_entity.id
_entity.type
_entity.pdbx_description
1 polymer ?
#
loop_
_entity_poly.entity_id
_entity_poly.type
_entity_poly.pdbx_seq_one_letter_code
_entity_poly.pdbx_strand_id
1 'polypeptide(L)'
;MAMKEAIVLPPFVAIAIHPRPGLWEYVHINVFELSVDLLSVAEYLQFKEELVDGQCNDNYFLELDFEPFSATFDQLNHQPLGMGFNSSTVTYLQAMMLNDWIQNISKLQSALARAEEYLSKLPLTKLQGMGFERGWGDIAQRMSETIHLLLEILQASDPSTLETFLGRIPMLFNVVIVSPHGYFSQANILGLPDTGGQIVYILDQVCALEDEMLLRIQKQGLDVIPKILIGSVLIYSRNLKHY
;
A
#
# COMPACT_ATOMS: atom_id res chain seq x y z
N MET A 1 -20.19 -21.62 -9.32
CA MET A 1 -19.11 -22.61 -9.42
C MET A 1 -18.64 -22.58 -10.86
N ALA A 2 -17.49 -21.95 -11.12
CA ALA A 2 -16.92 -21.92 -12.46
C ALA A 2 -15.66 -22.78 -12.44
N MET A 3 -15.70 -23.89 -13.18
CA MET A 3 -14.50 -24.61 -13.55
C MET A 3 -13.62 -23.65 -14.37
N LYS A 4 -12.35 -23.53 -14.01
CA LYS A 4 -11.42 -22.62 -14.69
C LYS A 4 -10.51 -23.36 -15.66
N GLU A 5 -10.00 -24.50 -15.23
CA GLU A 5 -9.05 -25.30 -15.99
C GLU A 5 -9.16 -26.77 -15.59
N ALA A 6 -8.77 -27.63 -16.52
CA ALA A 6 -8.74 -29.08 -16.36
C ALA A 6 -7.45 -29.61 -17.00
N ILE A 7 -6.76 -30.50 -16.30
CA ILE A 7 -5.55 -31.18 -16.75
C ILE A 7 -5.92 -32.64 -16.92
N VAL A 8 -5.59 -33.22 -18.07
CA VAL A 8 -5.88 -34.61 -18.39
C VAL A 8 -4.57 -35.37 -18.51
N LEU A 9 -4.26 -36.18 -17.51
CA LEU A 9 -3.10 -37.07 -17.47
C LEU A 9 -3.59 -38.48 -17.15
N PRO A 10 -3.83 -39.33 -18.16
CA PRO A 10 -4.43 -40.65 -17.96
C PRO A 10 -3.67 -41.45 -16.89
N PRO A 11 -4.36 -41.99 -15.86
CA PRO A 11 -5.82 -42.14 -15.74
C PRO A 11 -6.57 -41.00 -15.03
N PHE A 12 -5.89 -39.91 -14.67
CA PHE A 12 -6.42 -38.85 -13.83
C PHE A 12 -6.86 -37.61 -14.62
N VAL A 13 -7.86 -36.91 -14.09
CA VAL A 13 -8.28 -35.58 -14.53
C VAL A 13 -8.27 -34.64 -13.34
N ALA A 14 -7.32 -33.71 -13.28
CA ALA A 14 -7.24 -32.70 -12.23
C ALA A 14 -8.00 -31.43 -12.66
N ILE A 15 -8.77 -30.83 -11.76
CA ILE A 15 -9.69 -29.72 -12.04
C ILE A 15 -9.47 -28.60 -11.02
N ALA A 16 -9.33 -27.36 -11.50
CA ALA A 16 -9.36 -26.17 -10.65
C ALA A 16 -10.74 -25.50 -10.69
N ILE A 17 -11.29 -25.29 -9.50
CA ILE A 17 -12.61 -24.72 -9.27
C ILE A 17 -12.44 -23.38 -8.56
N HIS A 18 -13.05 -22.33 -9.12
CA HIS A 18 -13.05 -21.00 -8.51
C HIS A 18 -14.48 -20.58 -8.17
N PRO A 19 -15.00 -21.00 -6.99
CA PRO A 19 -16.39 -20.76 -6.63
C PRO A 19 -16.68 -19.27 -6.35
N ARG A 20 -15.72 -18.54 -5.76
CA ARG A 20 -15.82 -17.11 -5.38
C ARG A 20 -14.43 -16.45 -5.40
N PRO A 21 -14.34 -15.12 -5.56
CA PRO A 21 -13.06 -14.41 -5.51
C PRO A 21 -12.26 -14.73 -4.24
N GLY A 22 -10.99 -15.13 -4.41
CA GLY A 22 -10.08 -15.46 -3.32
C GLY A 22 -10.19 -16.89 -2.77
N LEU A 23 -11.11 -17.71 -3.30
CA LEU A 23 -11.24 -19.11 -2.91
C LEU A 23 -11.00 -20.02 -4.12
N TRP A 24 -10.07 -20.95 -3.96
CA TRP A 24 -9.73 -21.98 -4.95
C TRP A 24 -9.87 -23.37 -4.33
N GLU A 25 -10.46 -24.29 -5.08
CA GLU A 25 -10.58 -25.70 -4.73
C GLU A 25 -10.02 -26.53 -5.89
N TYR A 26 -9.20 -27.53 -5.57
CA TYR A 26 -8.58 -28.42 -6.54
C TYR A 26 -9.05 -29.85 -6.28
N VAL A 27 -9.42 -30.56 -7.33
CA VAL A 27 -9.86 -31.96 -7.24
C VAL A 27 -9.22 -32.77 -8.34
N HIS A 28 -8.91 -34.04 -8.08
CA HIS A 28 -8.59 -34.99 -9.15
C HIS A 28 -9.67 -36.05 -9.27
N ILE A 29 -9.89 -36.52 -10.49
CA ILE A 29 -10.86 -37.57 -10.82
C ILE A 29 -10.09 -38.75 -11.41
N ASN A 30 -10.20 -39.93 -10.81
CA ASN A 30 -9.72 -41.16 -11.43
C ASN A 30 -10.77 -41.67 -12.42
N VAL A 31 -10.44 -41.69 -13.72
CA VAL A 31 -11.39 -42.05 -14.78
C VAL A 31 -11.76 -43.54 -14.76
N PHE A 32 -10.90 -44.40 -14.21
CA PHE A 32 -11.17 -45.84 -14.12
C PHE A 32 -12.00 -46.21 -12.89
N GLU A 33 -11.72 -45.58 -11.75
CA GLU A 33 -12.40 -45.88 -10.48
C GLU A 33 -13.62 -44.98 -10.23
N LEU A 34 -13.80 -43.92 -11.03
CA LEU A 34 -14.83 -42.89 -10.87
C LEU A 34 -14.83 -42.27 -9.46
N SER A 35 -13.64 -42.17 -8.85
CA SER A 35 -13.42 -41.49 -7.57
C SER A 35 -13.03 -40.03 -7.79
N VAL A 36 -13.34 -39.19 -6.80
CA VAL A 36 -12.97 -37.77 -6.77
C VAL A 36 -12.32 -37.48 -5.43
N ASP A 37 -11.09 -36.98 -5.47
CA ASP A 37 -10.31 -36.65 -4.29
C ASP A 37 -9.92 -35.17 -4.33
N LEU A 38 -9.79 -34.57 -3.15
CA LEU A 38 -9.32 -33.19 -3.02
C LEU A 38 -7.81 -33.16 -3.18
N LEU A 39 -7.33 -32.16 -3.91
CA LEU A 39 -5.91 -31.87 -4.10
C LEU A 39 -5.50 -30.65 -3.27
N SER A 40 -4.31 -30.71 -2.71
CA SER A 40 -3.58 -29.52 -2.30
C SER A 40 -3.10 -28.72 -3.54
N VAL A 41 -2.71 -27.46 -3.32
CA VAL A 41 -2.16 -26.60 -4.38
C VAL A 41 -0.89 -27.23 -4.97
N ALA A 42 0.00 -27.74 -4.12
CA ALA A 42 1.25 -28.38 -4.52
C ALA A 42 1.00 -29.60 -5.41
N GLU A 43 0.10 -30.51 -5.01
CA GLU A 43 -0.23 -31.69 -5.82
C GLU A 43 -0.87 -31.30 -7.16
N TYR A 44 -1.75 -30.28 -7.18
CA TYR A 44 -2.34 -29.79 -8.43
C TYR A 44 -1.30 -29.18 -9.38
N LEU A 45 -0.31 -28.44 -8.86
CA LEU A 45 0.79 -27.90 -9.66
C LEU A 45 1.70 -29.00 -10.20
N GLN A 46 1.92 -30.07 -9.44
CA GLN A 46 2.67 -31.23 -9.91
C GLN A 46 2.02 -31.88 -11.14
N PHE A 47 0.67 -31.95 -11.20
CA PHE A 47 -0.04 -32.39 -12.41
C PHE A 47 0.23 -31.47 -13.62
N LYS A 48 0.41 -30.15 -13.41
CA LYS A 48 0.77 -29.23 -14.51
C LYS A 48 2.20 -29.44 -14.99
N GLU A 49 3.12 -29.67 -14.07
CA GLU A 49 4.53 -29.92 -14.37
C GLU A 49 4.69 -31.24 -15.14
N GLU A 50 4.03 -32.32 -14.68
CA GLU A 50 4.07 -33.62 -15.35
C GLU A 50 3.50 -33.56 -16.77
N LEU A 51 2.51 -32.70 -17.03
CA LEU A 51 1.97 -32.49 -18.38
C LEU A 51 3.00 -31.89 -19.35
N VAL A 52 3.90 -31.03 -18.86
CA VAL A 52 4.87 -30.31 -19.70
C VAL A 52 6.20 -31.06 -19.77
N ASP A 53 6.75 -31.44 -18.63
CA ASP A 53 8.11 -31.99 -18.50
C ASP A 53 8.13 -33.52 -18.38
N GLY A 54 6.96 -34.16 -18.21
CA GLY A 54 6.86 -35.58 -17.90
C GLY A 54 7.21 -35.89 -16.45
N GLN A 55 7.46 -37.17 -16.14
CA GLN A 55 7.81 -37.58 -14.77
C GLN A 55 9.23 -37.12 -14.41
N CYS A 56 9.31 -36.04 -13.63
CA CYS A 56 10.54 -35.59 -12.99
C CYS A 56 10.74 -36.32 -11.66
N ASN A 57 11.90 -36.95 -11.48
CA ASN A 57 12.24 -37.79 -10.32
C ASN A 57 13.13 -37.07 -9.29
N ASP A 58 13.22 -35.74 -9.37
CA ASP A 58 14.00 -34.93 -8.44
C ASP A 58 13.16 -34.60 -7.21
N ASN A 59 13.53 -35.17 -6.06
CA ASN A 59 12.82 -35.00 -4.79
C ASN A 59 12.99 -33.61 -4.16
N TYR A 60 13.69 -32.68 -4.81
CA TYR A 60 14.05 -31.38 -4.26
C TYR A 60 13.72 -30.25 -5.25
N PHE A 61 12.45 -29.88 -5.31
CA PHE A 61 11.99 -28.67 -5.98
C PHE A 61 11.81 -27.53 -4.99
N LEU A 62 12.08 -26.30 -5.44
CA LEU A 62 11.86 -25.11 -4.63
C LEU A 62 10.38 -24.76 -4.64
N GLU A 63 9.69 -25.00 -3.52
CA GLU A 63 8.34 -24.49 -3.29
C GLU A 63 8.40 -23.11 -2.64
N LEU A 64 7.71 -22.13 -3.24
CA LEU A 64 7.60 -20.78 -2.70
C LEU A 64 6.30 -20.66 -1.91
N ASP A 65 6.38 -20.89 -0.60
CA ASP A 65 5.26 -20.68 0.33
C ASP A 65 5.44 -19.39 1.14
N PHE A 66 4.52 -18.45 0.94
CA PHE A 66 4.48 -17.18 1.67
C PHE A 66 3.47 -17.18 2.82
N GLU A 67 2.61 -18.20 2.95
CA GLU A 67 1.57 -18.27 3.98
C GLU A 67 2.13 -18.15 5.41
N PRO A 68 3.22 -18.85 5.79
CA PRO A 68 3.81 -18.75 7.13
C PRO A 68 4.31 -17.34 7.48
N PHE A 69 4.70 -16.56 6.47
CA PHE A 69 5.19 -15.19 6.64
C PHE A 69 4.07 -14.14 6.70
N SER A 70 2.85 -14.52 6.33
CA SER A 70 1.67 -13.66 6.37
C SER A 70 0.93 -13.71 7.71
N ALA A 71 1.19 -14.72 8.55
CA ALA A 71 0.49 -14.98 9.80
C ALA A 71 0.61 -13.88 10.87
N THR A 72 1.53 -12.92 10.70
CA THR A 72 1.65 -11.74 11.59
C THR A 72 0.65 -10.64 11.24
N PHE A 73 0.02 -10.70 10.06
CA PHE A 73 -1.08 -9.85 9.66
C PHE A 73 -2.36 -10.63 9.93
N ASP A 74 -3.26 -10.09 10.76
CA ASP A 74 -4.60 -10.66 10.89
C ASP A 74 -5.19 -10.79 9.48
N GLN A 75 -5.44 -12.02 9.01
CA GLN A 75 -6.08 -12.26 7.73
C GLN A 75 -7.52 -11.75 7.84
N LEU A 76 -7.72 -10.51 7.39
CA LEU A 76 -8.98 -9.78 7.45
C LEU A 76 -9.98 -10.38 6.45
N ASN A 77 -10.67 -11.45 6.85
CA ASN A 77 -11.71 -12.13 6.06
C ASN A 77 -12.94 -11.26 5.71
N HIS A 78 -12.99 -9.99 6.15
CA HIS A 78 -14.16 -9.12 6.02
C HIS A 78 -13.87 -7.68 5.52
N GLN A 79 -12.65 -7.35 5.09
CA GLN A 79 -12.38 -6.06 4.44
C GLN A 79 -12.25 -6.19 2.91
N PRO A 80 -12.59 -5.15 2.12
CA PRO A 80 -12.32 -5.13 0.69
C PRO A 80 -10.82 -5.30 0.43
N LEU A 81 -10.47 -6.15 -0.56
CA LEU A 81 -9.10 -6.24 -1.06
C LEU A 81 -8.54 -4.83 -1.33
N GLY A 82 -7.43 -4.47 -0.68
CA GLY A 82 -6.68 -3.24 -0.96
C GLY A 82 -6.58 -2.21 0.17
N MET A 83 -7.20 -2.42 1.33
CA MET A 83 -7.02 -1.57 2.51
C MET A 83 -6.22 -2.28 3.60
N GLY A 84 -4.90 -2.14 3.58
CA GLY A 84 -4.03 -2.54 4.68
C GLY A 84 -3.36 -1.31 5.28
N PHE A 85 -3.72 -0.95 6.52
CA PHE A 85 -3.03 0.11 7.28
C PHE A 85 -2.18 -0.51 8.39
N ASN A 86 -0.92 -0.10 8.53
CA ASN A 86 0.06 -0.70 9.45
C ASN A 86 0.43 0.20 10.65
N SER A 87 0.92 -0.44 11.72
CA SER A 87 1.25 0.16 13.03
C SER A 87 2.46 1.12 13.02
N SER A 88 3.21 1.19 11.91
CA SER A 88 4.42 2.01 11.70
C SER A 88 4.20 3.52 11.82
N THR A 89 2.94 3.96 11.84
CA THR A 89 2.58 5.37 11.74
C THR A 89 2.87 6.17 13.02
N VAL A 90 2.95 5.51 14.18
CA VAL A 90 3.15 6.17 15.48
C VAL A 90 4.53 6.83 15.61
N THR A 91 5.58 6.25 15.02
CA THR A 91 6.96 6.77 15.15
C THR A 91 7.17 8.12 14.44
N TYR A 92 6.43 8.38 13.36
CA TYR A 92 6.56 9.64 12.59
C TYR A 92 5.91 10.85 13.29
N LEU A 93 4.87 10.62 14.11
CA LEU A 93 4.22 11.68 14.89
C LEU A 93 5.17 12.35 15.88
N GLN A 94 6.02 11.56 16.54
CA GLN A 94 6.97 12.03 17.55
C GLN A 94 8.16 12.79 16.92
N ALA A 95 8.43 12.61 15.63
CA ALA A 95 9.52 13.28 14.95
C ALA A 95 9.13 14.65 14.37
N MET A 96 7.83 14.93 14.16
CA MET A 96 7.40 16.13 13.43
C MET A 96 6.32 16.97 14.12
N MET A 97 5.39 16.39 14.89
CA MET A 97 4.21 17.10 15.38
C MET A 97 4.24 17.40 16.88
N LEU A 98 5.03 16.63 17.64
CA LEU A 98 5.21 16.75 19.08
C LEU A 98 6.69 16.94 19.40
N ASN A 99 7.01 17.75 20.41
CA ASN A 99 8.38 17.91 20.88
C ASN A 99 8.63 17.17 22.21
N ASP A 100 9.87 17.25 22.71
CA ASP A 100 10.36 16.52 23.88
C ASP A 100 9.63 16.83 25.20
N TRP A 101 8.75 17.83 25.23
CA TRP A 101 7.93 18.14 26.40
C TRP A 101 6.89 17.05 26.66
N ILE A 102 6.45 16.36 25.61
CA ILE A 102 5.46 15.29 25.67
C ILE A 102 6.16 13.93 25.63
N GLN A 103 6.40 13.38 26.82
CA GLN A 103 7.15 12.12 26.98
C GLN A 103 6.27 10.90 27.29
N ASN A 104 4.99 11.12 27.57
CA ASN A 104 4.04 10.06 27.92
C ASN A 104 2.60 10.44 27.58
N ILE A 105 1.73 9.43 27.53
CA ILE A 105 0.32 9.57 27.14
C ILE A 105 -0.44 10.52 28.08
N SER A 106 -0.16 10.49 29.39
CA SER A 106 -0.83 11.37 30.36
C SER A 106 -0.51 12.85 30.11
N LYS A 107 0.76 13.18 29.82
CA LYS A 107 1.17 14.53 29.40
C LYS A 107 0.55 14.92 28.06
N LEU A 108 0.48 13.99 27.12
CA LEU A 108 -0.16 14.22 25.81
C LEU A 108 -1.63 14.59 25.97
N GLN A 109 -2.41 13.79 26.70
CA GLN A 109 -3.83 14.07 26.96
C GLN A 109 -4.03 15.42 27.65
N SER A 110 -3.20 15.72 28.66
CA SER A 110 -3.25 17.00 29.37
C SER A 110 -2.92 18.19 28.47
N ALA A 111 -1.95 18.04 27.57
CA ALA A 111 -1.55 19.07 26.62
C ALA A 111 -2.64 19.29 25.55
N LEU A 112 -3.23 18.22 25.02
CA LEU A 112 -4.30 18.27 24.03
C LEU A 112 -5.56 18.95 24.59
N ALA A 113 -6.00 18.58 25.79
CA ALA A 113 -7.15 19.20 26.45
C ALA A 113 -6.95 20.72 26.66
N ARG A 114 -5.72 21.12 27.04
CA ARG A 114 -5.37 22.55 27.13
C ARG A 114 -5.38 23.21 25.75
N ALA A 115 -4.78 22.60 24.74
CA ALA A 115 -4.71 23.15 23.40
C ALA A 115 -6.11 23.40 22.81
N GLU A 116 -7.05 22.48 23.01
CA GLU A 116 -8.45 22.62 22.57
C GLU A 116 -9.12 23.85 23.20
N GLU A 117 -8.92 24.09 24.51
CA GLU A 117 -9.46 25.27 25.20
C GLU A 117 -8.89 26.59 24.63
N TYR A 118 -7.59 26.61 24.31
CA TYR A 118 -6.87 27.80 23.87
C TYR A 118 -7.02 28.11 22.38
N LEU A 119 -7.24 27.12 21.52
CA LEU A 119 -7.37 27.30 20.06
C LEU A 119 -8.58 28.16 19.67
N SER A 120 -9.59 28.25 20.54
CA SER A 120 -10.71 29.18 20.37
C SER A 120 -10.37 30.65 20.62
N LYS A 121 -9.20 30.96 21.23
CA LYS A 121 -8.91 32.28 21.82
C LYS A 121 -7.51 32.86 21.55
N LEU A 122 -6.54 32.09 21.04
CA LEU A 122 -5.13 32.51 21.03
C LEU A 122 -4.38 32.28 19.70
N PRO A 123 -3.30 33.04 19.43
CA PRO A 123 -2.44 32.84 18.27
C PRO A 123 -1.59 31.56 18.38
N LEU A 124 -1.33 30.94 17.22
CA LEU A 124 -0.55 29.71 17.01
C LEU A 124 0.78 29.63 17.76
N THR A 125 1.46 30.77 17.96
CA THR A 125 2.79 30.84 18.58
C THR A 125 2.85 30.33 20.01
N LYS A 126 1.73 30.29 20.73
CA LYS A 126 1.68 29.74 22.10
C LYS A 126 1.59 28.22 22.18
N LEU A 127 1.29 27.52 21.08
CA LEU A 127 1.14 26.06 21.07
C LEU A 127 2.47 25.31 21.12
N GLN A 128 3.54 25.90 20.58
CA GLN A 128 4.90 25.36 20.68
C GLN A 128 5.34 25.23 22.14
N GLY A 129 4.99 26.19 23.00
CA GLY A 129 5.24 26.13 24.43
C GLY A 129 4.42 25.07 25.18
N MET A 130 3.45 24.43 24.54
CA MET A 130 2.66 23.32 25.10
C MET A 130 3.09 21.95 24.57
N GLY A 131 4.11 21.92 23.70
CA GLY A 131 4.65 20.70 23.14
C GLY A 131 4.20 20.37 21.71
N PHE A 132 3.45 21.26 21.06
CA PHE A 132 2.93 21.08 19.71
C PHE A 132 3.77 21.83 18.68
N GLU A 133 4.42 21.10 17.79
CA GLU A 133 5.15 21.68 16.66
C GLU A 133 4.21 22.04 15.49
N ARG A 134 4.75 22.44 14.34
CA ARG A 134 3.95 22.70 13.13
C ARG A 134 3.42 21.38 12.54
N GLY A 135 2.39 21.45 11.70
CA GLY A 135 1.82 20.28 11.02
C GLY A 135 0.39 19.91 11.43
N TRP A 136 -0.16 20.56 12.47
CA TRP A 136 -1.55 20.33 12.92
C TRP A 136 -2.59 21.06 12.06
N GLY A 137 -2.17 22.08 11.29
CA GLY A 137 -3.05 22.92 10.50
C GLY A 137 -2.46 24.30 10.22
N ASP A 138 -2.89 24.91 9.11
CA ASP A 138 -2.61 26.30 8.73
C ASP A 138 -3.43 27.33 9.52
N ILE A 139 -4.67 26.99 9.88
CA ILE A 139 -5.61 27.82 10.62
C ILE A 139 -6.03 27.16 11.94
N ALA A 140 -6.41 27.98 12.92
CA ALA A 140 -6.79 27.53 14.26
C ALA A 140 -7.93 26.50 14.24
N GLN A 141 -8.92 26.66 13.34
CA GLN A 141 -10.01 25.71 13.18
C GLN A 141 -9.49 24.31 12.81
N ARG A 142 -8.64 24.20 11.78
CA ARG A 142 -8.12 22.90 11.31
C ARG A 142 -7.21 22.24 12.33
N MET A 143 -6.42 23.04 13.05
CA MET A 143 -5.65 22.55 14.19
C MET A 143 -6.56 21.96 15.27
N SER A 144 -7.64 22.66 15.60
CA SER A 144 -8.62 22.20 16.59
C SER A 144 -9.27 20.89 16.17
N GLU A 145 -9.69 20.77 14.91
CA GLU A 145 -10.24 19.52 14.37
C GLU A 145 -9.23 18.37 14.47
N THR A 146 -7.96 18.61 14.14
CA THR A 146 -6.93 17.56 14.14
C THR A 146 -6.55 17.14 15.57
N ILE A 147 -6.51 18.08 16.51
CA ILE A 147 -6.34 17.81 17.95
C ILE A 147 -7.52 17.01 18.50
N HIS A 148 -8.75 17.38 18.11
CA HIS A 148 -9.95 16.68 18.52
C HIS A 148 -9.97 15.22 18.03
N LEU A 149 -9.61 14.98 16.77
CA LEU A 149 -9.47 13.62 16.23
C LEU A 149 -8.47 12.76 17.03
N LEU A 150 -7.33 13.34 17.43
CA LEU A 150 -6.37 12.61 18.25
C LEU A 150 -6.90 12.34 19.67
N LEU A 151 -7.62 13.29 20.26
CA LEU A 151 -8.28 13.09 21.56
C LEU A 151 -9.32 11.97 21.49
N GLU A 152 -10.15 11.95 20.44
CA GLU A 152 -11.12 10.89 20.21
C GLU A 152 -10.42 9.53 20.12
N ILE A 153 -9.36 9.40 19.30
CA ILE A 153 -8.60 8.14 19.16
C ILE A 153 -8.03 7.66 20.50
N LEU A 154 -7.54 8.57 21.35
CA LEU A 154 -7.00 8.24 22.67
C LEU A 154 -8.08 7.81 23.67
N GLN A 155 -9.34 8.23 23.47
CA GLN A 155 -10.47 7.84 24.33
C GLN A 155 -11.16 6.56 23.82
N ALA A 156 -11.34 6.44 22.51
CA ALA A 156 -11.94 5.30 21.84
C ALA A 156 -11.37 5.17 20.42
N SER A 157 -10.83 3.99 20.08
CA SER A 157 -10.33 3.72 18.73
C SER A 157 -11.48 3.35 17.80
N ASP A 158 -11.87 4.27 16.92
CA ASP A 158 -12.72 4.01 15.76
C ASP A 158 -11.89 3.97 14.46
N PRO A 159 -12.07 2.97 13.57
CA PRO A 159 -11.29 2.86 12.33
C PRO A 159 -11.41 4.09 11.41
N SER A 160 -12.59 4.71 11.33
CA SER A 160 -12.82 5.85 10.44
C SER A 160 -12.19 7.14 10.97
N THR A 161 -12.21 7.34 12.29
CA THR A 161 -11.49 8.44 12.95
C THR A 161 -9.99 8.28 12.80
N LEU A 162 -9.47 7.06 12.97
CA LEU A 162 -8.06 6.76 12.76
C LEU A 162 -7.63 7.04 11.32
N GLU A 163 -8.37 6.54 10.33
CA GLU A 163 -8.07 6.80 8.91
C GLU A 163 -8.06 8.30 8.60
N THR A 164 -9.06 9.04 9.10
CA THR A 164 -9.16 10.49 8.92
C THR A 164 -7.97 11.22 9.56
N PHE A 165 -7.58 10.83 10.76
CA PHE A 165 -6.43 11.40 11.44
C PHE A 165 -5.12 11.09 10.70
N LEU A 166 -4.90 9.82 10.33
CA LEU A 166 -3.70 9.40 9.60
C LEU A 166 -3.60 10.09 8.24
N GLY A 167 -4.72 10.27 7.54
CA GLY A 167 -4.79 11.02 6.29
C GLY A 167 -4.44 12.51 6.43
N ARG A 168 -4.57 13.08 7.65
CA ARG A 168 -4.21 14.46 7.98
C ARG A 168 -2.77 14.63 8.48
N ILE A 169 -2.01 13.56 8.75
CA ILE A 169 -0.62 13.68 9.20
C ILE A 169 0.28 14.07 8.01
N PRO A 170 1.21 15.03 8.17
CA PRO A 170 2.22 15.36 7.15
C PRO A 170 3.22 14.21 6.96
N MET A 171 2.92 13.18 6.16
CA MET A 171 3.85 12.06 5.96
C MET A 171 4.57 12.07 4.62
N LEU A 172 3.94 12.61 3.58
CA LEU A 172 4.41 12.49 2.19
C LEU A 172 5.09 13.78 1.74
N PHE A 173 6.43 13.80 1.78
CA PHE A 173 7.24 14.91 1.26
C PHE A 173 8.14 14.48 0.09
N ASN A 174 8.67 13.27 0.14
CA ASN A 174 9.55 12.72 -0.89
C ASN A 174 8.95 11.41 -1.39
N VAL A 175 8.70 11.32 -2.70
CA VAL A 175 8.15 10.14 -3.36
C VAL A 175 9.12 9.66 -4.41
N VAL A 176 9.37 8.35 -4.43
CA VAL A 176 10.15 7.70 -5.48
C VAL A 176 9.23 6.74 -6.24
N ILE A 177 9.10 6.95 -7.55
CA ILE A 177 8.36 6.08 -8.46
C ILE A 177 9.38 5.32 -9.30
N VAL A 178 9.27 4.00 -9.36
CA VAL A 178 10.21 3.14 -10.10
C VAL A 178 9.53 2.60 -11.35
N SER A 179 10.10 2.90 -12.52
CA SER A 179 9.64 2.43 -13.83
C SER A 179 10.84 1.97 -14.66
N PRO A 180 11.29 0.71 -14.47
CA PRO A 180 12.54 0.24 -15.04
C PRO A 180 12.43 -0.19 -16.52
N HIS A 181 11.22 -0.44 -17.02
CA HIS A 181 11.00 -0.91 -18.39
C HIS A 181 10.54 0.23 -19.31
N GLY A 182 10.84 0.09 -20.61
CA GLY A 182 10.42 1.03 -21.64
C GLY A 182 11.30 2.28 -21.75
N TYR A 183 10.99 3.12 -22.75
CA TYR A 183 11.65 4.41 -22.96
C TYR A 183 10.87 5.51 -22.23
N PHE A 184 11.38 5.97 -21.09
CA PHE A 184 10.73 7.02 -20.32
C PHE A 184 11.13 8.42 -20.82
N SER A 185 10.18 9.16 -21.41
CA SER A 185 10.36 10.55 -21.84
C SER A 185 9.03 11.30 -21.85
N GLN A 186 9.07 12.63 -21.80
CA GLN A 186 7.89 13.49 -21.93
C GLN A 186 7.45 13.69 -23.39
N ALA A 187 8.31 13.39 -24.35
CA ALA A 187 8.04 13.57 -25.78
C ALA A 187 8.77 12.51 -26.62
N ASN A 188 8.29 12.30 -27.85
CA ASN A 188 8.90 11.44 -28.87
C ASN A 188 9.13 9.98 -28.45
N ILE A 189 8.23 9.42 -27.63
CA ILE A 189 8.28 8.02 -27.19
C ILE A 189 7.13 7.16 -27.71
N LEU A 190 6.08 7.77 -28.27
CA LEU A 190 4.96 7.04 -28.85
C LEU A 190 5.43 6.16 -30.02
N GLY A 191 5.24 4.85 -29.87
CA GLY A 191 5.60 3.84 -30.87
C GLY A 191 6.91 3.08 -30.61
N LEU A 192 7.66 3.42 -29.56
CA LEU A 192 8.83 2.63 -29.13
C LEU A 192 8.38 1.34 -28.41
N PRO A 193 9.16 0.24 -28.52
CA PRO A 193 8.85 -1.01 -27.82
C PRO A 193 8.76 -0.77 -26.31
N ASP A 194 7.82 -1.46 -25.66
CA ASP A 194 7.53 -1.34 -24.23
C ASP A 194 7.18 0.08 -23.75
N THR A 195 6.83 0.97 -24.68
CA THR A 195 6.47 2.36 -24.40
C THR A 195 5.03 2.62 -24.78
N GLY A 196 4.18 2.75 -23.76
CA GLY A 196 2.73 2.85 -23.96
C GLY A 196 2.01 3.55 -22.82
N GLY A 197 0.79 3.08 -22.51
CA GLY A 197 -0.10 3.72 -21.53
C GLY A 197 0.47 3.85 -20.12
N GLN A 198 1.40 2.98 -19.71
CA GLN A 198 2.03 3.04 -18.37
C GLN A 198 2.81 4.35 -18.15
N ILE A 199 3.53 4.85 -19.16
CA ILE A 199 4.33 6.07 -19.02
C ILE A 199 3.42 7.29 -18.96
N VAL A 200 2.41 7.32 -19.84
CA VAL A 200 1.39 8.38 -19.83
C VAL A 200 0.65 8.40 -18.49
N TYR A 201 0.31 7.23 -17.95
CA TYR A 201 -0.33 7.10 -16.65
C TYR A 201 0.56 7.62 -15.52
N ILE A 202 1.84 7.25 -15.48
CA ILE A 202 2.77 7.75 -14.47
C ILE A 202 2.91 9.27 -14.54
N LEU A 203 3.05 9.84 -15.74
CA LEU A 203 3.18 11.29 -15.91
C LEU A 203 1.93 12.04 -15.43
N ASP A 204 0.73 11.55 -15.77
CA ASP A 204 -0.53 12.13 -15.31
C ASP A 204 -0.69 12.01 -13.78
N GLN A 205 -0.35 10.84 -13.23
CA GLN A 205 -0.36 10.60 -11.79
C GLN A 205 0.59 11.51 -11.02
N VAL A 206 1.79 11.76 -11.56
CA VAL A 206 2.79 12.60 -10.89
C VAL A 206 2.29 14.03 -10.76
N CYS A 207 1.66 14.58 -11.80
CA CYS A 207 1.06 15.92 -11.75
C CYS A 207 -0.03 16.00 -10.68
N ALA A 208 -0.98 15.06 -10.70
CA ALA A 208 -2.07 15.03 -9.71
C ALA A 208 -1.56 14.81 -8.28
N LEU A 209 -0.52 13.98 -8.11
CA LEU A 209 0.09 13.70 -6.82
C LEU A 209 0.85 14.91 -6.30
N GLU A 210 1.59 15.63 -7.14
CA GLU A 210 2.30 16.86 -6.77
C GLU A 210 1.32 17.94 -6.26
N ASP A 211 0.22 18.16 -6.98
CA ASP A 211 -0.82 19.12 -6.58
C ASP A 211 -1.44 18.74 -5.22
N GLU A 212 -1.76 17.48 -5.02
CA GLU A 212 -2.34 16.99 -3.76
C GLU A 212 -1.32 17.06 -2.60
N MET A 213 -0.04 16.76 -2.85
CA MET A 213 1.03 16.92 -1.86
C MET A 213 1.20 18.38 -1.44
N LEU A 214 1.27 19.30 -2.42
CA LEU A 214 1.36 20.73 -2.15
C LEU A 214 0.17 21.21 -1.33
N LEU A 215 -1.04 20.82 -1.72
CA LEU A 215 -2.26 21.18 -1.02
C LEU A 215 -2.25 20.67 0.43
N ARG A 216 -1.85 19.41 0.67
CA ARG A 216 -1.80 18.83 2.03
C ARG A 216 -0.77 19.52 2.91
N ILE A 217 0.43 19.75 2.39
CA ILE A 217 1.52 20.44 3.11
C ILE A 217 1.08 21.85 3.51
N GLN A 218 0.49 22.60 2.57
CA GLN A 218 -0.05 23.93 2.85
C GLN A 218 -1.15 23.87 3.91
N LYS A 219 -2.09 22.92 3.78
CA LYS A 219 -3.20 22.77 4.73
C LYS A 219 -2.72 22.47 6.15
N GLN A 220 -1.54 21.87 6.31
CA GLN A 220 -0.92 21.55 7.59
C GLN A 220 -0.08 22.71 8.16
N GLY A 221 0.04 23.82 7.44
CA GLY A 221 0.82 24.99 7.86
C GLY A 221 2.33 24.79 7.72
N LEU A 222 2.75 23.94 6.79
CA LEU A 222 4.15 23.66 6.49
C LEU A 222 4.59 24.39 5.22
N ASP A 223 5.86 24.78 5.18
CA ASP A 223 6.50 25.45 4.03
C ASP A 223 7.61 24.56 3.48
N VAL A 224 7.20 23.34 3.07
CA VAL A 224 8.10 22.32 2.51
C VAL A 224 7.73 22.13 1.04
N ILE A 225 8.74 22.09 0.18
CA ILE A 225 8.53 21.81 -1.25
C ILE A 225 8.64 20.29 -1.44
N PRO A 226 7.57 19.60 -1.89
CA PRO A 226 7.60 18.17 -2.13
C PRO A 226 8.53 17.83 -3.30
N LYS A 227 9.05 16.61 -3.30
CA LYS A 227 9.90 16.10 -4.38
C LYS A 227 9.44 14.74 -4.85
N ILE A 228 9.25 14.60 -6.15
CA ILE A 228 8.93 13.34 -6.80
C ILE A 228 10.09 12.98 -7.72
N LEU A 229 10.68 11.80 -7.52
CA LEU A 229 11.74 11.26 -8.38
C LEU A 229 11.21 10.04 -9.12
N ILE A 230 11.33 10.05 -10.44
CA ILE A 230 11.01 8.88 -11.27
C ILE A 230 12.34 8.21 -11.65
N GLY A 231 12.56 7.02 -11.09
CA GLY A 231 13.71 6.18 -11.41
C GLY A 231 13.40 5.30 -12.61
N SER A 232 14.10 5.52 -13.72
CA SER A 232 14.03 4.68 -14.92
C SER A 232 15.43 4.25 -15.37
N VAL A 233 15.49 3.30 -16.29
CA VAL A 233 16.75 2.85 -16.88
C VAL A 233 17.32 3.94 -17.77
N LEU A 234 18.60 4.27 -17.57
CA LEU A 234 19.33 5.20 -18.43
C LEU A 234 19.73 4.49 -19.74
N ILE A 235 19.06 4.84 -20.84
CA ILE A 235 19.39 4.32 -22.17
C ILE A 235 20.25 5.34 -22.92
N TYR A 236 21.54 5.02 -23.10
CA TYR A 236 22.47 5.86 -23.87
C TYR A 236 22.73 5.22 -25.24
N SER A 237 22.26 5.88 -26.32
CA SER A 237 22.60 5.51 -27.70
C SER A 237 23.37 6.65 -28.37
N ARG A 238 24.58 6.37 -28.89
CA ARG A 238 25.40 7.32 -29.65
C ARG A 238 24.83 7.68 -31.03
N ASN A 239 23.73 7.05 -31.48
CA ASN A 239 23.22 7.15 -32.86
C ASN A 239 21.72 7.50 -32.98
N LEU A 240 21.14 8.27 -32.06
CA LEU A 240 19.74 8.76 -32.19
C LEU A 240 19.58 9.96 -33.15
N LYS A 241 20.51 10.17 -34.10
CA LYS A 241 20.44 11.28 -35.07
C LYS A 241 19.64 10.98 -36.35
N HIS A 242 19.03 9.80 -36.47
CA HIS A 242 18.25 9.45 -37.66
C HIS A 242 17.02 8.63 -37.29
N TYR A 243 16.02 9.28 -36.69
CA TYR A 243 14.60 8.97 -36.87
C TYR A 243 13.78 10.24 -36.71
#